data_AF-A0A6A5HEA6-F1
#
_entry.id   AF-A0A6A5HEA6-F1
#
_cell.length_a   1.000
_cell.length_b   1.000
_cell.length_c   1.000
_cell.angle_alpha   90.00
_cell.angle_beta   90.00
_cell.angle_gamma   90.00
#
_symmetry.space_group_name_H-M   'P 1'
#
loop_
_entity.id
_entity.type
_entity.pdbx_description
1 polymer ?
#
loop_
_entity_poly.entity_id
_entity_poly.type
_entity_poly.pdbx_seq_one_letter_code
_entity_poly.pdbx_strand_id
1 'polypeptide(L)'
;MGDSTIGWVVVVSLMVGFGAQVTRSEPSPFCDDYIRCMEQLEIKQHECLALDKNIRLRSSDSCSRQKWDKKLELNALHMRRAEVARDCVQKNHRDALLAESTLDDDTRKSCSSLHEKFQFAKNLSSEDFTSSTVSSGSRKKRSAKRTKRDARKNSNSKATECRNAAKLWHKQCSALAKCCPLVEDCKQSTNEIMDQIYEGRHKLHDMHVNNCI
;
A
#
# COMPACT_ATOMS: atom_id res chain seq x y z
N MET A 1 81.70 -13.95 -33.81
CA MET A 1 80.57 -13.08 -34.23
C MET A 1 79.46 -14.01 -34.68
N GLY A 2 78.33 -14.19 -34.00
CA GLY A 2 77.86 -13.62 -32.75
C GLY A 2 76.80 -14.55 -32.15
N ASP A 3 76.75 -14.58 -30.81
CA ASP A 3 75.89 -15.40 -29.98
C ASP A 3 74.39 -15.17 -30.20
N SER A 4 73.64 -16.27 -30.17
CA SER A 4 72.19 -16.30 -30.04
C SER A 4 71.77 -15.71 -28.70
N THR A 5 71.08 -14.58 -28.73
CA THR A 5 70.41 -14.00 -27.56
C THR A 5 68.92 -14.36 -27.59
N ILE A 6 68.51 -15.13 -26.58
CA ILE A 6 67.13 -15.51 -26.29
C ILE A 6 66.41 -14.28 -25.71
N GLY A 7 65.56 -13.65 -26.50
CA GLY A 7 64.69 -12.56 -26.05
C GLY A 7 63.39 -13.09 -25.45
N TRP A 8 63.28 -13.07 -24.12
CA TRP A 8 62.02 -13.32 -23.42
C TRP A 8 61.08 -12.12 -23.59
N VAL A 9 59.95 -12.32 -24.25
CA VAL A 9 58.86 -11.34 -24.31
C VAL A 9 58.03 -11.51 -23.03
N VAL A 10 58.19 -10.61 -22.07
CA VAL A 10 57.32 -10.51 -20.90
C VAL A 10 56.04 -9.81 -21.33
N VAL A 11 54.97 -10.58 -21.54
CA VAL A 11 53.62 -10.05 -21.72
C VAL A 11 53.11 -9.55 -20.38
N VAL A 12 53.21 -8.24 -20.15
CA VAL A 12 52.57 -7.57 -19.02
C VAL A 12 51.08 -7.46 -19.32
N SER A 13 50.30 -8.42 -18.82
CA SER A 13 48.84 -8.34 -18.78
C SER A 13 48.41 -7.21 -17.83
N LEU A 14 48.17 -6.03 -18.40
CA LEU A 14 47.41 -4.96 -17.75
C LEU A 14 45.96 -5.45 -17.59
N MET A 15 45.66 -6.02 -16.43
CA MET A 15 44.29 -6.22 -15.97
C MET A 15 43.67 -4.83 -15.78
N VAL A 16 42.93 -4.38 -16.79
CA VAL A 16 42.02 -3.25 -16.69
C VAL A 16 41.01 -3.62 -15.61
N GLY A 17 41.11 -2.95 -14.46
CA GLY A 17 40.17 -3.08 -13.37
C GLY A 17 38.77 -2.83 -13.90
N PHE A 18 37.92 -3.85 -13.83
CA PHE A 18 36.47 -3.67 -13.83
C PHE A 18 36.13 -2.86 -12.59
N GLY A 19 36.21 -1.54 -12.71
CA GLY A 19 35.50 -0.64 -11.83
C GLY A 19 34.04 -1.06 -11.90
N ALA A 20 33.53 -1.58 -10.79
CA ALA A 20 32.11 -1.73 -10.57
C ALA A 20 31.48 -0.36 -10.83
N GLN A 21 30.91 -0.20 -12.03
CA GLN A 21 29.92 0.83 -12.25
C GLN A 21 28.80 0.47 -11.29
N VAL A 22 28.78 1.17 -10.15
CA VAL A 22 27.58 1.33 -9.36
C VAL A 22 26.57 1.89 -10.34
N THR A 23 25.74 1.02 -10.91
CA THR A 23 24.55 1.45 -11.61
C THR A 23 23.78 2.23 -10.57
N ARG A 24 23.86 3.55 -10.71
CA ARG A 24 22.96 4.49 -10.07
C ARG A 24 21.58 3.91 -10.37
N SER A 25 20.90 3.43 -9.34
CA SER A 25 19.55 2.88 -9.46
C SER A 25 18.77 3.85 -10.32
N GLU A 26 18.39 3.42 -11.53
CA GLU A 26 17.40 4.17 -12.29
C GLU A 26 16.22 4.39 -11.34
N PRO A 27 15.66 5.61 -11.26
CA PRO A 27 14.43 5.81 -10.53
C PRO A 27 13.46 4.75 -11.03
N SER A 28 12.98 3.88 -10.14
CA SER A 28 11.91 2.98 -10.51
C SER A 28 10.79 3.82 -11.12
N PRO A 29 10.25 3.43 -12.27
CA PRO A 29 9.27 4.24 -12.99
C PRO A 29 8.07 4.53 -12.09
N PHE A 30 7.49 5.72 -12.21
CA PHE A 30 6.45 6.23 -11.31
C PHE A 30 5.21 5.31 -11.25
N CYS A 31 4.90 4.61 -12.34
CA CYS A 31 3.86 3.59 -12.44
C CYS A 31 4.20 2.34 -11.63
N ASP A 32 5.47 1.96 -11.49
CA ASP A 32 5.89 0.85 -10.61
C ASP A 32 5.74 1.22 -9.14
N ASP A 33 6.00 2.47 -8.78
CA ASP A 33 5.72 2.97 -7.44
C ASP A 33 4.22 2.95 -7.16
N TYR A 34 3.42 3.35 -8.15
CA TYR A 34 1.97 3.29 -8.04
C TYR A 34 1.48 1.84 -7.85
N ILE A 35 1.96 0.89 -8.65
CA ILE A 35 1.62 -0.53 -8.51
C ILE A 35 1.99 -1.04 -7.11
N ARG A 36 3.23 -0.80 -6.67
CA ARG A 36 3.68 -1.21 -5.33
C ARG A 36 2.87 -0.57 -4.21
N CYS A 37 2.51 0.70 -4.35
CA CYS A 37 1.63 1.39 -3.40
C CYS A 37 0.27 0.71 -3.31
N MET A 38 -0.33 0.39 -4.45
CA MET A 38 -1.64 -0.26 -4.52
C MET A 38 -1.62 -1.67 -3.91
N GLU A 39 -0.55 -2.44 -4.11
CA GLU A 39 -0.35 -3.73 -3.44
C GLU A 39 -0.27 -3.59 -1.92
N GLN A 40 0.51 -2.64 -1.41
CA GLN A 40 0.60 -2.40 0.04
C GLN A 40 -0.72 -1.94 0.63
N LEU A 41 -1.45 -1.10 -0.11
CA LEU A 41 -2.78 -0.67 0.27
C LEU A 41 -3.74 -1.87 0.36
N GLU A 42 -3.72 -2.78 -0.60
CA GLU A 42 -4.52 -4.01 -0.57
C GLU A 42 -4.22 -4.83 0.69
N ILE A 43 -2.94 -5.11 0.97
CA ILE A 43 -2.51 -5.83 2.17
C ILE A 43 -3.08 -5.16 3.44
N LYS A 44 -2.93 -3.84 3.55
CA LYS A 44 -3.44 -3.07 4.71
C LYS A 44 -4.95 -3.11 4.82
N GLN A 45 -5.68 -3.06 3.70
CA GLN A 45 -7.13 -3.17 3.73
C GLN A 45 -7.58 -4.58 4.17
N HIS A 46 -6.91 -5.65 3.73
CA HIS A 46 -7.17 -7.01 4.22
C HIS A 46 -6.90 -7.18 5.71
N GLU A 47 -5.80 -6.60 6.22
CA GLU A 47 -5.50 -6.56 7.66
C GLU A 47 -6.65 -5.88 8.45
N CYS A 48 -7.12 -4.73 7.98
CA CYS A 48 -8.21 -4.02 8.65
C CYS A 48 -9.54 -4.79 8.60
N LEU A 49 -9.83 -5.47 7.50
CA LEU A 49 -11.02 -6.32 7.37
C LEU A 49 -10.99 -7.49 8.37
N ALA A 50 -9.82 -8.09 8.60
CA ALA A 50 -9.66 -9.15 9.61
C ALA A 50 -9.96 -8.64 11.04
N LEU A 51 -9.53 -7.42 11.37
CA LEU A 51 -9.86 -6.78 12.65
C LEU A 51 -11.36 -6.45 12.76
N ASP A 52 -11.99 -5.99 11.68
CA ASP A 52 -13.40 -5.60 11.66
C ASP A 52 -14.38 -6.78 11.76
N LYS A 53 -14.05 -7.95 11.21
CA LYS A 53 -14.85 -9.18 11.38
C LYS A 53 -15.06 -9.54 12.86
N ASN A 54 -14.05 -9.30 13.70
CA ASN A 54 -14.13 -9.53 15.15
C ASN A 54 -15.03 -8.53 15.89
N ILE A 55 -15.35 -7.38 15.26
CA ILE A 55 -16.25 -6.36 15.80
C ILE A 55 -17.69 -6.64 15.38
N ARG A 56 -17.95 -7.03 14.11
CA ARG A 56 -19.30 -7.32 13.57
C ARG A 56 -20.07 -8.33 14.42
N LEU A 57 -19.43 -9.42 14.84
CA LEU A 57 -20.04 -10.49 15.64
C LEU A 57 -20.53 -10.04 17.03
N ARG A 58 -20.26 -8.80 17.44
CA ARG A 58 -20.64 -8.27 18.77
C ARG A 58 -22.01 -7.57 18.80
N SER A 59 -22.55 -7.15 17.66
CA SER A 59 -23.87 -6.49 17.61
C SER A 59 -25.00 -7.53 17.58
N SER A 60 -26.01 -7.32 18.43
CA SER A 60 -27.22 -8.16 18.48
C SER A 60 -28.40 -7.55 17.73
N ASP A 61 -28.34 -6.27 17.38
CA ASP A 61 -29.43 -5.57 16.69
C ASP A 61 -29.34 -5.74 15.16
N SER A 62 -30.50 -5.99 14.54
CA SER A 62 -30.61 -6.26 13.10
C SER A 62 -30.18 -5.07 12.24
N CYS A 63 -30.54 -3.84 12.64
CA CYS A 63 -30.18 -2.62 11.92
C CYS A 63 -28.66 -2.38 11.89
N SER A 64 -27.95 -2.49 13.01
CA SER A 64 -26.48 -2.35 13.00
C SER A 64 -25.82 -3.45 12.18
N ARG A 65 -26.34 -4.68 12.19
CA ARG A 65 -25.84 -5.76 11.33
C ARG A 65 -26.01 -5.41 9.85
N GLN A 66 -27.19 -4.94 9.43
CA GLN A 66 -27.41 -4.51 8.06
C GLN A 66 -26.48 -3.35 7.64
N LYS A 67 -26.31 -2.33 8.52
CA LYS A 67 -25.36 -1.23 8.29
C LYS A 67 -23.93 -1.74 8.14
N TRP A 68 -23.53 -2.71 8.96
CA TRP A 68 -22.22 -3.36 8.86
C TRP A 68 -22.05 -4.14 7.56
N ASP A 69 -23.08 -4.85 7.12
CA ASP A 69 -23.07 -5.65 5.89
C ASP A 69 -22.92 -4.74 4.67
N LYS A 70 -23.67 -3.64 4.60
CA LYS A 70 -23.50 -2.62 3.56
C LYS A 70 -22.14 -1.94 3.61
N LYS A 71 -21.59 -1.68 4.80
CA LYS A 71 -20.23 -1.15 4.93
C LYS A 71 -19.17 -2.13 4.44
N LEU A 72 -19.37 -3.43 4.66
CA LEU A 72 -18.47 -4.49 4.19
C LEU A 72 -18.55 -4.64 2.66
N GLU A 73 -19.76 -4.60 2.10
CA GLU A 73 -20.00 -4.59 0.65
C GLU A 73 -19.32 -3.39 -0.02
N LEU A 74 -19.49 -2.19 0.54
CA LEU A 74 -18.81 -0.98 0.06
C LEU A 74 -17.28 -1.12 0.11
N ASN A 75 -16.75 -1.72 1.17
CA ASN A 75 -15.31 -1.96 1.30
C ASN A 75 -14.82 -2.93 0.21
N ALA A 76 -15.55 -4.02 -0.03
CA ALA A 76 -15.22 -4.96 -1.10
C ALA A 76 -15.19 -4.30 -2.49
N LEU A 77 -16.15 -3.40 -2.79
CA LEU A 77 -16.13 -2.62 -4.03
C LEU A 77 -14.91 -1.70 -4.12
N HIS A 78 -14.54 -1.03 -3.01
CA HIS A 78 -13.33 -0.21 -2.97
C HIS A 78 -12.05 -1.01 -3.22
N MET A 79 -11.98 -2.24 -2.71
CA MET A 79 -10.84 -3.14 -2.95
C MET A 79 -10.81 -3.65 -4.38
N ARG A 80 -11.95 -4.09 -4.90
CA ARG A 80 -12.08 -4.53 -6.30
C ARG A 80 -11.71 -3.41 -7.27
N ARG A 81 -12.11 -2.17 -6.99
CA ARG A 81 -11.69 -1.01 -7.78
C ARG A 81 -10.17 -0.84 -7.78
N ALA A 82 -9.55 -0.96 -6.61
CA ALA A 82 -8.11 -0.80 -6.47
C ALA A 82 -7.34 -1.89 -7.23
N GLU A 83 -7.80 -3.14 -7.12
CA GLU A 83 -7.29 -4.31 -7.84
C GLU A 83 -7.40 -4.11 -9.36
N VAL A 84 -8.58 -3.77 -9.89
CA VAL A 84 -8.80 -3.56 -11.33
C VAL A 84 -7.93 -2.43 -11.87
N ALA A 85 -7.82 -1.32 -11.14
CA ALA A 85 -6.98 -0.19 -11.54
C ALA A 85 -5.49 -0.59 -11.61
N ARG A 86 -4.98 -1.30 -10.60
CA ARG A 86 -3.60 -1.80 -10.58
C ARG A 86 -3.36 -2.79 -11.73
N ASP A 87 -4.23 -3.78 -11.87
CA ASP A 87 -4.10 -4.82 -12.89
C ASP A 87 -4.09 -4.25 -14.30
N CYS A 88 -4.85 -3.17 -14.55
CA CYS A 88 -4.82 -2.47 -15.82
C CYS A 88 -3.44 -1.84 -16.09
N VAL A 89 -2.85 -1.14 -15.11
CA VAL A 89 -1.51 -0.55 -15.27
C VAL A 89 -0.46 -1.65 -15.45
N GLN A 90 -0.55 -2.73 -14.67
CA GLN A 90 0.38 -3.86 -14.73
C GLN A 90 0.33 -4.59 -16.08
N LYS A 91 -0.86 -4.79 -16.67
CA LYS A 91 -1.01 -5.40 -18.00
C LYS A 91 -0.43 -4.54 -19.12
N ASN A 92 -0.47 -3.22 -18.96
CA ASN A 92 0.04 -2.25 -19.93
C ASN A 92 1.40 -1.66 -19.50
N HIS A 93 2.18 -2.40 -18.72
CA HIS A 93 3.42 -1.89 -18.11
C HIS A 93 4.42 -1.31 -19.13
N ARG A 94 4.52 -1.88 -20.34
CA ARG A 94 5.38 -1.33 -21.40
C ARG A 94 4.94 0.04 -21.88
N ASP A 95 3.64 0.24 -22.07
CA ASP A 95 3.07 1.52 -22.45
C ASP A 95 3.20 2.53 -21.30
N ALA A 96 3.21 2.05 -20.06
CA ALA A 96 3.46 2.85 -18.86
C ALA A 96 4.85 3.48 -18.90
N LEU A 97 5.88 2.66 -19.17
CA LEU A 97 7.27 3.12 -19.30
C LEU A 97 7.43 4.13 -20.44
N LEU A 98 6.80 3.86 -21.58
CA LEU A 98 6.83 4.77 -22.72
C LEU A 98 6.15 6.11 -22.40
N ALA A 99 4.97 6.08 -21.78
CA ALA A 99 4.24 7.29 -21.41
C ALA A 99 4.97 8.11 -20.33
N GLU A 100 5.71 7.47 -19.43
CA GLU A 100 6.56 8.19 -18.47
C GLU A 100 7.78 8.85 -19.13
N SER A 101 8.33 8.21 -20.16
CA SER A 101 9.47 8.79 -20.89
C SER A 101 9.09 10.11 -21.60
N THR A 102 7.81 10.29 -21.96
CA THR A 102 7.30 11.50 -22.61
C THR A 102 6.81 12.58 -21.65
N LEU A 103 6.89 12.36 -20.33
CA LEU A 103 6.57 13.38 -19.33
C LEU A 103 7.48 14.61 -19.49
N ASP A 104 6.87 15.80 -19.36
CA ASP A 104 7.61 17.05 -19.30
C ASP A 104 8.45 17.15 -18.02
N ASP A 105 9.51 17.96 -18.07
CA ASP A 105 10.47 18.04 -16.96
C ASP A 105 9.88 18.63 -15.66
N ASP A 106 8.85 19.46 -15.75
CA ASP A 106 8.21 20.04 -14.57
C ASP A 106 7.33 19.01 -13.86
N THR A 107 6.55 18.24 -14.61
CA THR A 107 5.79 17.10 -14.10
C THR A 107 6.72 16.03 -13.55
N ARG A 108 7.82 15.73 -14.24
CA ARG A 108 8.84 14.78 -13.76
C ARG A 108 9.44 15.22 -12.43
N LYS A 109 9.84 16.49 -12.28
CA LYS A 109 10.34 17.02 -10.99
C LYS A 109 9.29 16.96 -9.88
N SER A 110 8.04 17.33 -10.19
CA SER A 110 6.92 17.25 -9.25
C SER A 110 6.72 15.81 -8.77
N CYS A 111 6.73 14.84 -9.68
CA CYS A 111 6.58 13.43 -9.39
C CYS A 111 7.76 12.84 -8.62
N SER A 112 9.00 13.24 -8.94
CA SER A 112 10.17 12.90 -8.13
C SER A 112 10.05 13.44 -6.71
N SER A 113 9.57 14.68 -6.53
CA SER A 113 9.36 15.25 -5.19
C SER A 113 8.27 14.53 -4.40
N LEU A 114 7.22 14.04 -5.08
CA LEU A 114 6.18 13.21 -4.46
C LEU A 114 6.78 11.86 -4.06
N HIS A 115 7.51 11.21 -4.95
CA HIS A 115 8.19 9.95 -4.66
C HIS A 115 9.14 10.06 -3.45
N GLU A 116 9.95 11.11 -3.37
CA GLU A 116 10.86 11.33 -2.22
C GLU A 116 10.13 11.56 -0.90
N LYS A 117 9.00 12.27 -0.93
CA LYS A 117 8.12 12.45 0.25
C LYS A 117 7.47 11.14 0.68
N PHE A 118 7.37 10.18 -0.23
CA PHE A 118 6.74 8.89 -0.02
C PHE A 118 7.77 7.77 -0.19
N GLN A 119 8.83 7.74 0.64
CA GLN A 119 9.69 6.56 0.72
C GLN A 119 8.91 5.38 1.31
N PHE A 120 8.34 4.55 0.44
CA PHE A 120 7.41 3.45 0.71
C PHE A 120 7.87 2.35 1.69
N ALA A 121 9.07 2.41 2.28
CA ALA A 121 9.59 1.25 2.99
C ALA A 121 10.65 1.47 4.09
N LYS A 122 11.15 2.69 4.37
CA LYS A 122 12.24 2.79 5.38
C LYS A 122 11.79 2.82 6.84
N ASN A 123 10.53 3.19 7.13
CA ASN A 123 10.10 3.42 8.52
C ASN A 123 8.85 2.62 8.95
N LEU A 124 8.40 1.63 8.17
CA LEU A 124 7.27 0.77 8.56
C LEU A 124 7.70 -0.65 8.98
N SER A 125 8.96 -1.03 8.72
CA SER A 125 9.55 -2.29 9.17
C SER A 125 10.25 -2.18 10.53
N SER A 126 10.57 -0.97 11.00
CA SER A 126 11.16 -0.75 12.32
C SER A 126 10.10 -0.28 13.30
N GLU A 127 9.60 -1.23 14.10
CA GLU A 127 9.49 -1.05 15.55
C GLU A 127 8.97 0.30 16.06
N ASP A 128 7.68 0.61 15.88
CA ASP A 128 7.03 1.64 16.71
C ASP A 128 5.52 1.38 16.93
N PHE A 129 5.20 0.12 17.18
CA PHE A 129 4.15 -0.22 18.13
C PHE A 129 4.80 -1.05 19.23
N THR A 130 5.64 -0.40 20.04
CA THR A 130 6.13 -0.96 21.29
C THR A 130 4.93 -1.34 22.15
N SER A 131 4.60 -2.62 22.09
CA SER A 131 3.88 -3.34 23.12
C SER A 131 4.53 -2.99 24.45
N SER A 132 3.80 -2.23 25.25
CA SER A 132 4.18 -1.84 26.59
C SER A 132 4.66 -3.08 27.35
N THR A 133 5.90 -2.99 27.81
CA THR A 133 6.60 -3.87 28.74
C THR A 133 5.64 -4.50 29.76
N VAL A 134 5.40 -5.81 29.65
CA VAL A 134 4.81 -6.60 30.72
C VAL A 134 5.93 -7.16 31.58
N SER A 135 6.30 -6.41 32.62
CA SER A 135 7.12 -6.90 33.71
C SER A 135 6.37 -8.03 34.45
N SER A 136 7.02 -9.20 34.53
CA SER A 136 6.53 -10.35 35.27
C SER A 136 6.53 -10.04 36.78
N GLY A 137 5.34 -9.86 37.35
CA GLY A 137 5.13 -9.66 38.77
C GLY A 137 3.89 -10.42 39.24
N SER A 138 4.10 -11.31 40.20
CA SER A 138 3.18 -12.33 40.71
C SER A 138 1.86 -11.85 41.36
N ARG A 139 0.88 -12.79 41.41
CA ARG A 139 -0.24 -12.97 42.39
C ARG A 139 -1.70 -12.59 41.98
N LYS A 140 -2.48 -13.66 41.79
CA LYS A 140 -3.75 -14.01 42.49
C LYS A 140 -5.06 -13.22 42.18
N LYS A 141 -5.95 -13.92 41.45
CA LYS A 141 -7.43 -13.99 41.57
C LYS A 141 -8.22 -12.73 41.96
N ARG A 142 -8.81 -12.03 40.95
CA ARG A 142 -10.20 -11.48 40.88
C ARG A 142 -10.28 -10.32 39.86
N SER A 143 -10.39 -10.55 38.55
CA SER A 143 -10.76 -9.45 37.61
C SER A 143 -11.18 -9.83 36.17
N ALA A 144 -11.64 -11.06 35.90
CA ALA A 144 -11.97 -11.50 34.53
C ALA A 144 -13.01 -10.62 33.77
N LYS A 145 -13.80 -9.81 34.49
CA LYS A 145 -14.76 -8.86 33.89
C LYS A 145 -14.14 -7.51 33.48
N ARG A 146 -12.99 -7.11 34.09
CA ARG A 146 -12.27 -5.85 33.77
C ARG A 146 -11.34 -6.04 32.57
N THR A 147 -10.60 -7.16 32.52
CA THR A 147 -9.72 -7.51 31.39
C THR A 147 -10.42 -7.65 30.05
N LYS A 148 -11.67 -8.14 30.02
CA LYS A 148 -12.47 -8.21 28.79
C LYS A 148 -12.83 -6.83 28.26
N ARG A 149 -13.05 -5.82 29.12
CA ARG A 149 -13.37 -4.44 28.70
C ARG A 149 -12.14 -3.74 28.12
N ASP A 150 -10.98 -3.97 28.73
CA ASP A 150 -9.70 -3.39 28.27
C ASP A 150 -9.23 -4.02 26.95
N ALA A 151 -9.35 -5.35 26.81
CA ALA A 151 -9.10 -6.03 25.53
C ALA A 151 -10.07 -5.58 24.41
N ARG A 152 -11.33 -5.26 24.76
CA ARG A 152 -12.32 -4.72 23.82
C ARG A 152 -12.00 -3.28 23.40
N LYS A 153 -11.54 -2.43 24.33
CA LYS A 153 -11.10 -1.06 24.03
C LYS A 153 -9.86 -1.06 23.15
N ASN A 154 -8.90 -1.96 23.44
CA ASN A 154 -7.68 -2.13 22.64
C ASN A 154 -7.99 -2.63 21.21
N SER A 155 -8.87 -3.63 21.05
CA SER A 155 -9.27 -4.11 19.70
C SER A 155 -9.99 -3.05 18.86
N ASN A 156 -10.87 -2.25 19.47
CA ASN A 156 -11.51 -1.12 18.76
C ASN A 156 -10.52 0.00 18.40
N SER A 157 -9.53 0.27 19.27
CA SER A 157 -8.44 1.24 18.98
C SER A 157 -7.64 0.78 17.76
N LYS A 158 -7.18 -0.47 17.77
CA LYS A 158 -6.42 -1.08 16.67
C LYS A 158 -7.18 -1.08 15.35
N ALA A 159 -8.47 -1.39 15.37
CA ALA A 159 -9.30 -1.32 14.16
C ALA A 159 -9.43 0.12 13.62
N THR A 160 -9.51 1.12 14.50
CA THR A 160 -9.59 2.52 14.10
C THR A 160 -8.26 3.02 13.55
N GLU A 161 -7.15 2.69 14.22
CA GLU A 161 -5.78 2.94 13.76
C GLU A 161 -5.54 2.33 12.38
N CYS A 162 -5.92 1.07 12.19
CA CYS A 162 -5.80 0.40 10.90
C CYS A 162 -6.57 1.14 9.79
N ARG A 163 -7.83 1.51 10.04
CA ARG A 163 -8.62 2.27 9.06
C ARG A 163 -7.99 3.63 8.72
N ASN A 164 -7.37 4.30 9.70
CA ASN A 164 -6.67 5.56 9.46
C ASN A 164 -5.40 5.35 8.62
N ALA A 165 -4.64 4.29 8.89
CA ALA A 165 -3.49 3.90 8.07
C ALA A 165 -3.92 3.57 6.64
N ALA A 166 -4.96 2.75 6.43
CA ALA A 166 -5.47 2.43 5.10
C ALA A 166 -5.96 3.69 4.35
N LYS A 167 -6.59 4.64 5.03
CA LYS A 167 -6.96 5.95 4.43
C LYS A 167 -5.74 6.74 3.99
N LEU A 168 -4.66 6.70 4.77
CA LEU A 168 -3.41 7.37 4.40
C LEU A 168 -2.81 6.73 3.16
N TRP A 169 -2.74 5.40 3.10
CA TRP A 169 -2.32 4.65 1.92
C TRP A 169 -3.14 5.02 0.68
N HIS A 170 -4.48 5.08 0.80
CA HIS A 170 -5.36 5.51 -0.31
C HIS A 170 -4.98 6.89 -0.84
N LYS A 171 -4.74 7.86 0.06
CA LYS A 171 -4.34 9.22 -0.34
C LYS A 171 -2.99 9.24 -1.05
N GLN A 172 -2.05 8.45 -0.56
CA GLN A 172 -0.70 8.35 -1.12
C GLN A 172 -0.72 7.72 -2.51
N CYS A 173 -1.38 6.57 -2.68
CA CYS A 173 -1.47 5.92 -3.99
C CYS A 173 -2.25 6.78 -4.98
N SER A 174 -3.25 7.54 -4.52
CA SER A 174 -3.95 8.52 -5.37
C SER A 174 -3.09 9.73 -5.76
N ALA A 175 -2.06 10.07 -4.98
CA ALA A 175 -1.11 11.11 -5.37
C ALA A 175 -0.14 10.57 -6.43
N LEU A 176 0.38 9.36 -6.24
CA LEU A 176 1.22 8.68 -7.24
C LEU A 176 0.50 8.39 -8.54
N ALA A 177 -0.81 8.11 -8.48
CA ALA A 177 -1.64 7.90 -9.65
C ALA A 177 -1.52 9.04 -10.67
N LYS A 178 -1.28 10.27 -10.22
CA LYS A 178 -1.10 11.45 -11.10
C LYS A 178 0.23 11.43 -11.86
N CYS A 179 1.20 10.66 -11.36
CA CYS A 179 2.53 10.50 -11.94
C CYS A 179 2.63 9.30 -12.87
N CYS A 180 1.58 8.48 -12.95
CA CYS A 180 1.47 7.37 -13.88
C CYS A 180 0.45 7.72 -14.97
N PRO A 181 0.88 8.15 -16.17
CA PRO A 181 -0.02 8.66 -17.21
C PRO A 181 -1.12 7.68 -17.63
N LEU A 182 -0.85 6.37 -17.57
CA LEU A 182 -1.82 5.32 -17.89
C LEU A 182 -2.99 5.22 -16.90
N VAL A 183 -2.92 5.86 -15.74
CA VAL A 183 -3.98 5.72 -14.74
C VAL A 183 -5.29 6.32 -15.24
N GLU A 184 -5.28 7.38 -16.05
CA GLU A 184 -6.53 7.95 -16.58
C GLU A 184 -7.24 6.98 -17.54
N ASP A 185 -6.50 6.30 -18.41
CA ASP A 185 -7.06 5.28 -19.29
C ASP A 185 -7.58 4.08 -18.47
N CYS A 186 -6.80 3.67 -17.47
CA CYS A 186 -7.19 2.59 -16.58
C CYS A 186 -8.37 2.93 -15.66
N LYS A 187 -8.66 4.21 -15.37
CA LYS A 187 -9.85 4.59 -14.59
C LYS A 187 -11.14 4.21 -15.31
N GLN A 188 -11.17 4.23 -16.64
CA GLN A 188 -12.36 3.87 -17.41
C GLN A 188 -12.83 2.45 -17.08
N SER A 189 -11.88 1.52 -16.87
CA SER A 189 -12.17 0.14 -16.47
C SER A 189 -12.82 0.00 -15.08
N THR A 190 -12.85 1.07 -14.29
CA THR A 190 -13.41 1.09 -12.93
C THR A 190 -14.70 1.89 -12.79
N ASN A 191 -15.24 2.46 -13.87
CA ASN A 191 -16.41 3.35 -13.82
C ASN A 191 -17.65 2.66 -13.24
N GLU A 192 -17.97 1.44 -13.71
CA GLU A 192 -19.10 0.68 -13.18
C GLU A 192 -18.96 0.40 -11.67
N ILE A 193 -17.74 0.12 -11.21
CA ILE A 193 -17.46 -0.11 -9.78
C ILE A 193 -17.62 1.20 -9.01
N MET A 194 -17.24 2.33 -9.58
CA MET A 194 -17.44 3.65 -8.98
C MET A 194 -18.92 3.99 -8.82
N ASP A 195 -19.75 3.68 -9.81
CA ASP A 195 -21.20 3.89 -9.73
C ASP A 195 -21.82 3.03 -8.61
N GLN A 196 -21.41 1.75 -8.52
CA GLN A 196 -21.82 0.88 -7.41
C GLN A 196 -21.37 1.43 -6.04
N ILE A 197 -20.18 2.02 -5.96
CA ILE A 197 -19.69 2.69 -4.75
C ILE A 197 -20.57 3.91 -4.42
N TYR A 198 -20.94 4.73 -5.40
CA TYR A 198 -21.78 5.90 -5.18
C TYR A 198 -23.16 5.51 -4.67
N GLU A 199 -23.82 4.55 -5.33
CA GLU A 199 -25.10 4.01 -4.87
C GLU A 199 -25.00 3.39 -3.47
N GLY A 200 -23.94 2.61 -3.21
CA GLY A 200 -23.69 1.98 -1.93
C GLY A 200 -23.54 3.02 -0.81
N ARG A 201 -22.88 4.14 -1.07
CA ARG A 201 -22.76 5.27 -0.12
C ARG A 201 -24.10 5.92 0.15
N HIS A 202 -24.90 6.15 -0.88
CA HIS A 202 -26.23 6.74 -0.73
C HIS A 202 -27.13 5.83 0.12
N LYS A 203 -27.19 4.54 -0.20
CA LYS A 203 -27.93 3.53 0.58
C LYS A 203 -27.48 3.49 2.04
N LEU A 204 -26.17 3.51 2.30
CA LEU A 204 -25.64 3.51 3.67
C LEU A 204 -25.99 4.80 4.42
N HIS A 205 -25.99 5.94 3.74
CA HIS A 205 -26.41 7.23 4.29
C HIS A 205 -27.90 7.23 4.64
N ASP A 206 -28.76 6.75 3.73
CA ASP A 206 -30.20 6.65 3.96
C ASP A 206 -30.52 5.75 5.16
N MET A 207 -29.83 4.60 5.28
CA MET A 207 -29.94 3.74 6.46
C MET A 207 -29.51 4.44 7.76
N HIS A 208 -28.54 5.36 7.68
CA HIS A 208 -28.10 6.15 8.82
C HIS A 208 -29.17 7.14 9.26
N VAL A 209 -29.77 7.86 8.30
CA VAL A 209 -30.82 8.87 8.54
C VAL A 209 -32.13 8.21 8.99
N ASN A 210 -32.55 7.13 8.34
CA ASN A 210 -33.84 6.48 8.55
C ASN A 210 -33.79 5.36 9.61
N ASN A 211 -32.68 5.16 10.31
CA ASN A 211 -32.52 4.08 11.31
C ASN A 211 -32.90 2.67 10.82
N CYS A 212 -32.61 2.36 9.55
CA CYS A 212 -32.98 1.10 8.91
C CYS A 212 -34.50 0.80 8.87
N ILE A 213 -35.34 1.85 8.82
CA ILE A 213 -36.78 1.76 8.55
C ILE A 213 -37.02 1.66 7.04
#